data_AF-A0A0G0VPU7-F1
#
_entry.id   AF-A0A0G0VPU7-F1
#
_cell.length_a   1.000
_cell.length_b   1.000
_cell.length_c   1.000
_cell.angle_alpha   90.00
_cell.angle_beta   90.00
_cell.angle_gamma   90.00
#
_symmetry.space_group_name_H-M   'P 1'
#
loop_
_entity.id
_entity.type
_entity.pdbx_description
1 polymer ?
#
loop_
_entity_poly.entity_id
_entity_poly.type
_entity_poly.pdbx_seq_one_letter_code
_entity_poly.pdbx_strand_id
1 'polypeptide(L)'
;MIDISTKIAGVKLDGCVFNASGVRDETLLDLENLAKSKSCAVLMKSCTLAPRKGNPAPRCVNLKYGSINSMGLPNLGYRAYIKFSKILEEKYQKPLIASICGLSPKDNIIMFKAFNDTPVDLIEFNPGSPNTIGKPIVGYDFEEMDRLLDSVSKVTKKPFGVKLPPYFDLTHFEQMANIIKKYPVKFVTCVNSIGNGLAINPQTEKVLIKPKGGLGGIAGGYIKYTALANVRMFYQLLADKIQVIGVGGVYSGIDAFEMILAGASAVQIGTAFLQKGPGIFARVQNQLSNFMKKKGYQNLADFRGKLNTLD
;
A
#
# COMPACT_ATOMS: atom_id res chain seq x y z
N MET A 1 -2.52 28.65 -7.18
CA MET A 1 -3.12 27.33 -7.53
C MET A 1 -2.79 26.40 -6.38
N ILE A 2 -3.72 25.56 -5.92
CA ILE A 2 -3.43 24.61 -4.82
C ILE A 2 -2.46 23.54 -5.32
N ASP A 3 -1.36 23.33 -4.60
CA ASP A 3 -0.36 22.31 -4.90
C ASP A 3 -0.60 21.07 -4.04
N ILE A 4 -0.94 19.95 -4.70
CA ILE A 4 -1.11 18.64 -4.07
C ILE A 4 0.04 17.69 -4.40
N SER A 5 1.12 18.19 -5.01
CA SER A 5 2.33 17.41 -5.27
C SER A 5 3.04 17.05 -3.96
N THR A 6 3.83 15.99 -3.99
CA THR A 6 4.58 15.53 -2.83
C THR A 6 5.84 14.80 -3.27
N LYS A 7 6.58 14.23 -2.32
CA LYS A 7 7.71 13.36 -2.61
C LYS A 7 7.71 12.17 -1.65
N ILE A 8 8.20 11.03 -2.11
CA ILE A 8 8.49 9.85 -1.28
C ILE A 8 9.94 9.44 -1.53
N ALA A 9 10.74 9.40 -0.47
CA ALA A 9 12.16 9.04 -0.51
C ALA A 9 12.97 9.81 -1.58
N GLY A 10 12.64 11.09 -1.78
CA GLY A 10 13.25 11.95 -2.80
C GLY A 10 12.62 11.90 -4.19
N VAL A 11 11.77 10.91 -4.47
CA VAL A 11 11.05 10.78 -5.74
C VAL A 11 9.85 11.71 -5.76
N LYS A 12 9.80 12.64 -6.71
CA LYS A 12 8.72 13.61 -6.87
C LYS A 12 7.46 12.93 -7.42
N LEU A 13 6.32 13.23 -6.82
CA LEU A 13 4.99 12.82 -7.27
C LEU A 13 4.21 14.08 -7.66
N ASP A 14 3.59 14.10 -8.84
CA ASP A 14 2.81 15.23 -9.37
C ASP A 14 1.43 15.42 -8.70
N GLY A 15 1.11 14.52 -7.78
CA GLY A 15 -0.03 14.56 -6.89
C GLY A 15 0.26 13.71 -5.66
N CYS A 16 -0.76 13.41 -4.86
CA CYS A 16 -0.58 12.70 -3.59
C CYS A 16 -1.31 11.37 -3.51
N VAL A 17 -1.96 10.93 -4.59
CA VAL A 17 -2.79 9.73 -4.58
C VAL A 17 -2.39 8.76 -5.69
N PHE A 18 -2.19 7.49 -5.33
CA PHE A 18 -1.93 6.42 -6.30
C PHE A 18 -2.57 5.08 -5.89
N ASN A 19 -2.42 4.02 -6.69
CA ASN A 19 -3.07 2.74 -6.39
C ASN A 19 -2.43 2.01 -5.19
N ALA A 20 -3.23 1.25 -4.46
CA ALA A 20 -2.71 0.26 -3.52
C ALA A 20 -2.33 -1.02 -4.28
N SER A 21 -1.24 -1.68 -3.86
CA SER A 21 -0.82 -2.93 -4.51
C SER A 21 -1.88 -4.03 -4.39
N GLY A 22 -2.14 -4.73 -5.48
CA GLY A 22 -3.07 -5.85 -5.58
C GLY A 22 -4.44 -5.53 -6.16
N VAL A 23 -4.65 -4.30 -6.64
CA VAL A 23 -5.91 -3.86 -7.25
C VAL A 23 -5.61 -3.32 -8.64
N ARG A 24 -6.06 -4.05 -9.68
CA ARG A 24 -5.96 -3.64 -11.09
C ARG A 24 -4.55 -3.13 -11.44
N ASP A 25 -3.55 -3.93 -11.10
CA ASP A 25 -2.12 -3.63 -11.24
C ASP A 25 -1.30 -4.89 -11.60
N GLU A 26 -1.96 -5.94 -12.12
CA GLU A 26 -1.34 -7.25 -12.35
C GLU A 26 -0.75 -7.38 -13.76
N THR A 27 -1.48 -6.93 -14.78
CA THR A 27 -1.09 -7.04 -16.20
C THR A 27 -0.48 -5.75 -16.74
N LEU A 28 0.22 -5.81 -17.89
CA LEU A 28 0.73 -4.60 -18.55
C LEU A 28 -0.41 -3.62 -18.87
N LEU A 29 -1.56 -4.11 -19.35
CA LEU A 29 -2.72 -3.28 -19.65
C LEU A 29 -3.25 -2.55 -18.41
N ASP A 30 -3.30 -3.23 -17.26
CA ASP A 30 -3.68 -2.62 -15.99
C ASP A 30 -2.73 -1.47 -15.62
N LEU A 31 -1.41 -1.71 -15.74
CA LEU A 31 -0.38 -0.72 -15.41
C LEU A 31 -0.37 0.46 -16.38
N GLU A 32 -0.59 0.23 -17.68
CA GLU A 32 -0.74 1.32 -18.67
C GLU A 32 -2.00 2.15 -18.40
N ASN A 33 -3.10 1.53 -17.97
CA ASN A 33 -4.31 2.24 -17.56
C ASN A 33 -4.07 3.11 -16.32
N LEU A 34 -3.29 2.62 -15.36
CA LEU A 34 -2.83 3.41 -14.21
C LEU A 34 -1.94 4.57 -14.64
N ALA A 35 -0.98 4.32 -15.53
CA ALA A 35 -0.06 5.33 -16.05
C ALA A 35 -0.80 6.47 -16.77
N LYS A 36 -1.84 6.15 -17.55
CA LYS A 36 -2.71 7.15 -18.22
C LYS A 36 -3.65 7.90 -17.28
N SER A 37 -3.91 7.38 -16.09
CA SER A 37 -4.83 7.99 -15.12
C SER A 37 -4.19 9.17 -14.37
N LYS A 38 -4.97 9.81 -13.49
CA LYS A 38 -4.47 10.83 -12.55
C LYS A 38 -3.82 10.27 -11.28
N SER A 39 -3.55 8.96 -11.23
CA SER A 39 -2.66 8.37 -10.22
C SER A 39 -1.28 9.01 -10.31
N CYS A 40 -0.68 9.48 -9.21
CA CYS A 40 0.61 10.17 -9.23
C CYS A 40 1.84 9.24 -9.30
N ALA A 41 1.61 7.93 -9.17
CA ALA A 41 2.61 6.87 -9.35
C ALA A 41 1.93 5.62 -9.91
N VAL A 42 2.71 4.66 -10.39
CA VAL A 42 2.25 3.31 -10.75
C VAL A 42 2.89 2.30 -9.80
N LEU A 43 2.10 1.78 -8.87
CA LEU A 43 2.52 0.69 -7.99
C LEU A 43 2.13 -0.65 -8.61
N MET A 44 3.12 -1.49 -8.89
CA MET A 44 2.90 -2.82 -9.46
C MET A 44 2.41 -3.82 -8.40
N LYS A 45 1.73 -4.86 -8.87
CA LYS A 45 1.30 -5.99 -8.04
C LYS A 45 2.46 -6.58 -7.24
N SER A 46 2.25 -6.85 -5.94
CA SER A 46 3.20 -7.62 -5.11
C SER A 46 3.60 -8.91 -5.82
N CYS A 47 4.85 -8.97 -6.25
CA CYS A 47 5.37 -10.04 -7.08
C CYS A 47 6.14 -11.09 -6.27
N THR A 48 6.17 -12.31 -6.80
CA THR A 48 6.97 -13.43 -6.29
C THR A 48 8.05 -13.82 -7.28
N LEU A 49 8.97 -14.70 -6.85
CA LEU A 49 10.06 -15.20 -7.70
C LEU A 49 9.54 -15.86 -8.98
N ALA A 50 8.49 -16.66 -8.86
CA ALA A 50 7.77 -17.28 -9.98
C ALA A 50 6.33 -16.75 -10.09
N PRO A 51 5.68 -16.83 -11.25
CA PRO A 51 4.26 -16.51 -11.41
C PRO A 51 3.39 -17.37 -10.48
N ARG A 52 2.24 -16.81 -10.08
CA ARG A 52 1.27 -17.48 -9.22
C ARG A 52 -0.14 -17.27 -9.73
N LYS A 53 -0.94 -18.34 -9.74
CA LYS A 53 -2.36 -18.29 -10.09
C LYS A 53 -3.22 -17.65 -8.98
N GLY A 54 -2.74 -17.63 -7.74
CA GLY A 54 -3.50 -17.25 -6.54
C GLY A 54 -4.39 -18.37 -6.01
N ASN A 55 -5.21 -18.06 -5.00
CA ASN A 55 -6.14 -19.01 -4.37
C ASN A 55 -7.37 -19.30 -5.26
N PRO A 56 -8.14 -20.38 -5.02
CA PRO A 56 -9.37 -20.67 -5.77
C PRO A 56 -10.45 -19.59 -5.65
N ALA A 57 -11.20 -19.34 -6.72
CA ALA A 57 -12.34 -18.42 -6.73
C ALA A 57 -13.63 -19.05 -6.13
N PRO A 58 -14.60 -18.23 -5.64
CA PRO A 58 -14.53 -16.78 -5.46
C PRO A 58 -13.55 -16.41 -4.34
N ARG A 59 -12.70 -15.41 -4.60
CA ARG A 59 -11.58 -15.02 -3.71
C ARG A 59 -11.52 -13.53 -3.41
N CYS A 60 -12.46 -12.76 -3.93
CA CYS A 60 -12.65 -11.34 -3.64
C CYS A 60 -14.11 -11.00 -3.88
N VAL A 61 -14.75 -10.35 -2.93
CA VAL A 61 -16.16 -9.95 -2.99
C VAL A 61 -16.31 -8.54 -2.43
N ASN A 62 -17.14 -7.73 -3.10
CA ASN A 62 -17.54 -6.42 -2.58
C ASN A 62 -18.52 -6.60 -1.42
N LEU A 63 -18.30 -5.83 -0.36
CA LEU A 63 -19.16 -5.72 0.80
C LEU A 63 -19.80 -4.32 0.84
N LYS A 64 -20.84 -4.15 1.66
CA LYS A 64 -21.60 -2.89 1.78
C LYS A 64 -20.70 -1.65 1.91
N TYR A 65 -19.69 -1.73 2.78
CA TYR A 65 -18.77 -0.62 3.04
C TYR A 65 -17.33 -0.94 2.63
N GLY A 66 -17.09 -1.94 1.78
CA GLY A 66 -15.72 -2.32 1.46
C GLY A 66 -15.59 -3.62 0.69
N SER A 67 -14.66 -4.46 1.08
CA SER A 67 -14.39 -5.75 0.40
C SER A 67 -13.78 -6.76 1.36
N ILE A 68 -14.04 -8.04 1.10
CA ILE A 68 -13.30 -9.18 1.66
C ILE A 68 -12.51 -9.86 0.54
N ASN A 69 -11.25 -10.22 0.80
CA ASN A 69 -10.42 -10.87 -0.20
C ASN A 69 -9.45 -11.89 0.39
N SER A 70 -9.20 -12.96 -0.33
CA SER A 70 -8.16 -13.96 -0.06
C SER A 70 -7.51 -14.36 -1.38
N MET A 71 -6.86 -13.38 -2.03
CA MET A 71 -6.38 -13.52 -3.41
C MET A 71 -5.30 -14.60 -3.57
N GLY A 72 -4.41 -14.79 -2.59
CA GLY A 72 -3.31 -15.76 -2.65
C GLY A 72 -2.09 -15.32 -3.48
N LEU A 73 -1.89 -14.00 -3.63
CA LEU A 73 -0.84 -13.37 -4.44
C LEU A 73 -0.83 -13.83 -5.91
N PRO A 74 -1.94 -13.72 -6.68
CA PRO A 74 -1.88 -13.91 -8.13
C PRO A 74 -0.98 -12.82 -8.71
N ASN A 75 0.01 -13.21 -9.51
CA ASN A 75 0.97 -12.29 -10.12
C ASN A 75 1.74 -13.00 -11.24
N LEU A 76 2.36 -12.20 -12.11
CA LEU A 76 3.09 -12.69 -13.30
C LEU A 76 4.58 -12.96 -13.05
N GLY A 77 5.02 -12.93 -11.79
CA GLY A 77 6.43 -13.10 -11.40
C GLY A 77 7.28 -11.84 -11.63
N TYR A 78 8.31 -11.64 -10.81
CA TYR A 78 9.10 -10.40 -10.80
C TYR A 78 9.71 -10.03 -12.18
N ARG A 79 10.11 -11.03 -12.98
CA ARG A 79 10.69 -10.80 -14.32
C ARG A 79 9.71 -10.11 -15.28
N ALA A 80 8.42 -10.42 -15.19
CA ALA A 80 7.40 -9.75 -15.99
C ALA A 80 7.30 -8.26 -15.60
N TYR A 81 7.30 -7.96 -14.31
CA TYR A 81 7.22 -6.58 -13.81
C TYR A 81 8.48 -5.76 -14.14
N ILE A 82 9.67 -6.37 -14.19
CA ILE A 82 10.88 -5.70 -14.71
C ILE A 82 10.73 -5.37 -16.20
N LYS A 83 10.15 -6.27 -17.01
CA LYS A 83 9.88 -5.99 -18.42
C LYS A 83 8.85 -4.85 -18.55
N PHE A 84 7.80 -4.87 -17.74
CA PHE A 84 6.77 -3.84 -17.76
C PHE A 84 7.30 -2.49 -17.32
N SER A 85 8.18 -2.42 -16.31
CA SER A 85 8.73 -1.15 -15.84
C SER A 85 9.51 -0.42 -16.94
N LYS A 86 10.25 -1.15 -17.78
CA LYS A 86 10.95 -0.58 -18.95
C LYS A 86 9.97 0.03 -19.96
N ILE A 87 8.90 -0.69 -20.28
CA ILE A 87 7.87 -0.22 -21.21
C ILE A 87 7.14 1.02 -20.64
N LEU A 88 6.88 1.03 -19.33
CA LEU A 88 6.15 2.13 -18.68
C LEU A 88 7.03 3.39 -18.57
N GLU A 89 8.31 3.25 -18.26
CA GLU A 89 9.26 4.35 -18.22
C GLU A 89 9.36 5.04 -19.59
N GLU A 90 9.58 4.25 -20.65
CA GLU A 90 9.72 4.74 -22.02
C GLU A 90 8.47 5.52 -22.49
N LYS A 91 7.27 5.06 -22.10
CA LYS A 91 6.00 5.60 -22.61
C LYS A 91 5.39 6.73 -21.78
N TYR A 92 5.53 6.72 -20.45
CA TYR A 92 4.69 7.56 -19.57
C TYR A 92 5.47 8.45 -18.60
N GLN A 93 6.76 8.20 -18.34
CA GLN A 93 7.61 8.99 -17.43
C GLN A 93 6.95 9.30 -16.06
N LYS A 94 6.19 8.34 -15.53
CA LYS A 94 5.52 8.45 -14.22
C LYS A 94 6.29 7.61 -13.19
N PRO A 95 6.42 8.06 -11.92
CA PRO A 95 7.10 7.29 -10.89
C PRO A 95 6.60 5.84 -10.80
N LEU A 96 7.53 4.89 -10.85
CA LEU A 96 7.28 3.46 -10.85
C LEU A 96 7.69 2.85 -9.51
N ILE A 97 6.79 2.06 -8.92
CA ILE A 97 7.03 1.41 -7.64
C ILE A 97 6.86 -0.11 -7.79
N ALA A 98 7.88 -0.88 -7.44
CA ALA A 98 7.79 -2.33 -7.39
C ALA A 98 7.33 -2.80 -6.01
N SER A 99 6.28 -3.60 -5.96
CA SER A 99 5.91 -4.31 -4.73
C SER A 99 6.51 -5.72 -4.74
N ILE A 100 7.25 -6.09 -3.69
CA ILE A 100 7.93 -7.39 -3.56
C ILE A 100 7.33 -8.16 -2.39
N CYS A 101 6.93 -9.41 -2.61
CA CYS A 101 6.40 -10.30 -1.56
C CYS A 101 6.91 -11.73 -1.79
N GLY A 102 8.21 -11.95 -1.56
CA GLY A 102 8.84 -13.26 -1.72
C GLY A 102 8.31 -14.28 -0.72
N LEU A 103 8.40 -15.56 -1.09
CA LEU A 103 7.89 -16.66 -0.28
C LEU A 103 8.97 -17.21 0.67
N SER A 104 10.21 -16.76 0.53
CA SER A 104 11.32 -17.06 1.43
C SER A 104 12.25 -15.84 1.55
N PRO A 105 13.10 -15.77 2.59
CA PRO A 105 14.15 -14.75 2.65
C PRO A 105 15.03 -14.71 1.39
N LYS A 106 15.37 -15.89 0.85
CA LYS A 106 16.16 -16.02 -0.39
C LYS A 106 15.45 -15.40 -1.59
N ASP A 107 14.15 -15.62 -1.74
CA ASP A 107 13.36 -15.03 -2.83
C ASP A 107 13.38 -13.50 -2.76
N ASN A 108 13.23 -12.94 -1.55
CA ASN A 108 13.28 -11.50 -1.32
C ASN A 108 14.64 -10.94 -1.76
N ILE A 109 15.75 -11.53 -1.30
CA ILE A 109 17.10 -11.10 -1.67
C ILE A 109 17.29 -11.10 -3.20
N ILE A 110 16.87 -12.18 -3.88
CA ILE A 110 16.99 -12.29 -5.34
C ILE A 110 16.20 -11.18 -6.04
N MET A 111 14.97 -10.94 -5.62
CA MET A 111 14.10 -9.94 -6.26
C MET A 111 14.59 -8.51 -5.99
N PHE A 112 14.99 -8.19 -4.75
CA PHE A 112 15.58 -6.88 -4.44
C PHE A 112 16.81 -6.59 -5.30
N LYS A 113 17.73 -7.56 -5.44
CA LYS A 113 18.88 -7.44 -6.33
C LYS A 113 18.46 -7.20 -7.78
N ALA A 114 17.45 -7.93 -8.26
CA ALA A 114 16.99 -7.82 -9.63
C ALA A 114 16.36 -6.46 -9.96
N PHE A 115 15.73 -5.78 -9.00
CA PHE A 115 15.12 -4.45 -9.20
C PHE A 115 16.13 -3.29 -9.11
N ASN A 116 17.34 -3.52 -8.59
CA ASN A 116 18.37 -2.47 -8.44
C ASN A 116 18.73 -1.80 -9.78
N ASP A 117 18.82 -2.58 -10.85
CA ASP A 117 19.28 -2.13 -12.16
C ASP A 117 18.09 -1.99 -13.14
N THR A 118 16.98 -1.44 -12.62
CA THR A 118 15.74 -1.25 -13.38
C THR A 118 15.23 0.19 -13.27
N PRO A 119 14.32 0.59 -14.18
CA PRO A 119 13.60 1.88 -14.13
C PRO A 119 12.75 2.17 -12.90
N VAL A 120 12.59 1.19 -12.01
CA VAL A 120 11.77 1.38 -10.81
C VAL A 120 12.43 2.41 -9.89
N ASP A 121 11.66 3.39 -9.44
CA ASP A 121 12.12 4.46 -8.56
C ASP A 121 12.16 4.02 -7.10
N LEU A 122 11.14 3.25 -6.68
CA LEU A 122 10.94 2.84 -5.28
C LEU A 122 10.57 1.36 -5.17
N ILE A 123 10.98 0.73 -4.07
CA ILE A 123 10.53 -0.62 -3.70
C ILE A 123 9.58 -0.54 -2.50
N GLU A 124 8.37 -1.07 -2.63
CA GLU A 124 7.46 -1.34 -1.49
C GLU A 124 7.59 -2.82 -1.10
N PHE A 125 8.31 -3.10 -0.01
CA PHE A 125 8.44 -4.45 0.51
C PHE A 125 7.18 -4.86 1.28
N ASN A 126 6.53 -5.94 0.84
CA ASN A 126 5.37 -6.53 1.49
C ASN A 126 5.78 -7.88 2.07
N PRO A 127 6.34 -7.94 3.30
CA PRO A 127 6.91 -9.17 3.86
C PRO A 127 5.85 -10.23 4.20
N GLY A 128 4.55 -9.93 4.12
CA GLY A 128 3.51 -10.93 4.35
C GLY A 128 2.12 -10.46 3.97
N SER A 129 1.47 -11.19 3.06
CA SER A 129 0.05 -10.98 2.75
C SER A 129 -0.84 -11.86 3.66
N PRO A 130 -1.92 -11.30 4.26
CA PRO A 130 -2.88 -12.08 5.06
C PRO A 130 -3.61 -13.19 4.27
N ASN A 131 -3.45 -13.17 2.94
CA ASN A 131 -4.16 -14.05 2.01
C ASN A 131 -3.37 -15.32 1.65
N THR A 132 -2.12 -15.44 2.09
CA THR A 132 -1.27 -16.60 1.76
C THR A 132 -1.57 -17.73 2.73
N ILE A 133 -2.01 -18.88 2.21
CA ILE A 133 -2.35 -20.06 3.02
C ILE A 133 -1.07 -20.63 3.63
N GLY A 134 -1.12 -20.98 4.93
CA GLY A 134 -0.02 -21.62 5.63
C GLY A 134 1.17 -20.71 5.94
N LYS A 135 1.01 -19.38 5.82
CA LYS A 135 2.06 -18.42 6.17
C LYS A 135 1.56 -17.37 7.17
N PRO A 136 2.34 -17.03 8.20
CA PRO A 136 2.01 -15.94 9.08
C PRO A 136 2.09 -14.60 8.35
N ILE A 137 1.43 -13.60 8.92
CA ILE A 137 1.63 -12.20 8.52
C ILE A 137 2.91 -11.75 9.20
N VAL A 138 4.03 -11.68 8.46
CA VAL A 138 5.35 -11.38 9.02
C VAL A 138 5.40 -10.08 9.82
N GLY A 139 4.56 -9.08 9.52
CA GLY A 139 4.49 -7.88 10.36
C GLY A 139 4.04 -8.12 11.80
N TYR A 140 3.48 -9.28 12.14
CA TYR A 140 3.18 -9.68 13.51
C TYR A 140 4.23 -10.61 14.13
N ASP A 141 5.29 -10.93 13.40
CA ASP A 141 6.47 -11.62 13.88
C ASP A 141 7.65 -10.64 13.85
N PHE A 142 7.87 -9.97 14.98
CA PHE A 142 8.85 -8.90 15.10
C PHE A 142 10.29 -9.39 14.84
N GLU A 143 10.64 -10.60 15.27
CA GLU A 143 11.97 -11.18 15.06
C GLU A 143 12.20 -11.54 13.59
N GLU A 144 11.19 -12.11 12.93
CA GLU A 144 11.27 -12.39 11.49
C GLU A 144 11.30 -11.11 10.66
N MET A 145 10.54 -10.08 11.02
CA MET A 145 10.62 -8.76 10.38
C MET A 145 12.03 -8.17 10.50
N ASP A 146 12.63 -8.20 11.70
CA ASP A 146 13.98 -7.70 11.94
C ASP A 146 15.01 -8.42 11.04
N ARG A 147 14.97 -9.76 11.03
CA ARG A 147 15.84 -10.60 10.17
C ARG A 147 15.67 -10.34 8.68
N LEU A 148 14.44 -10.15 8.21
CA LEU A 148 14.16 -9.89 6.80
C LEU A 148 14.65 -8.50 6.38
N LEU A 149 14.43 -7.48 7.20
CA LEU A 149 14.91 -6.12 6.91
C LEU A 149 16.44 -6.03 6.91
N ASP A 150 17.12 -6.71 7.83
CA ASP A 150 18.58 -6.87 7.79
C ASP A 150 19.04 -7.49 6.47
N SER A 151 18.38 -8.58 6.06
CA SER A 151 18.73 -9.31 4.84
C SER A 151 18.55 -8.47 3.56
N VAL A 152 17.42 -7.77 3.41
CA VAL A 152 17.13 -7.00 2.18
C VAL A 152 17.87 -5.66 2.13
N SER A 153 18.12 -5.03 3.28
CA SER A 153 18.83 -3.74 3.35
C SER A 153 20.28 -3.84 2.89
N LYS A 154 20.93 -4.99 3.09
CA LYS A 154 22.30 -5.27 2.62
C LYS A 154 22.43 -5.37 1.11
N VAL A 155 21.33 -5.57 0.38
CA VAL A 155 21.37 -5.88 -1.07
C VAL A 155 20.65 -4.86 -1.94
N THR A 156 19.82 -4.00 -1.36
CA THR A 156 19.10 -2.96 -2.10
C THR A 156 19.99 -1.75 -2.39
N LYS A 157 19.90 -1.21 -3.60
CA LYS A 157 20.47 0.08 -4.01
C LYS A 157 19.39 1.14 -4.22
N LYS A 158 18.12 0.72 -4.24
CA LYS A 158 16.96 1.60 -4.44
C LYS A 158 16.40 2.03 -3.08
N PRO A 159 15.85 3.25 -2.97
CA PRO A 159 15.05 3.62 -1.80
C PRO A 159 13.87 2.65 -1.66
N PHE A 160 13.70 2.11 -0.46
CA PHE A 160 12.63 1.16 -0.19
C PHE A 160 11.85 1.51 1.06
N GLY A 161 10.63 1.00 1.10
CA GLY A 161 9.74 1.08 2.24
C GLY A 161 9.06 -0.25 2.54
N VAL A 162 8.25 -0.29 3.60
CA VAL A 162 7.60 -1.52 4.07
C VAL A 162 6.08 -1.33 4.13
N LYS A 163 5.32 -2.24 3.51
CA LYS A 163 3.86 -2.34 3.65
C LYS A 163 3.51 -3.10 4.91
N LEU A 164 2.98 -2.38 5.90
CA LEU A 164 2.70 -2.93 7.22
C LEU A 164 1.26 -3.45 7.32
N PRO A 165 1.00 -4.54 8.05
CA PRO A 165 -0.35 -4.83 8.52
C PRO A 165 -0.80 -3.79 9.56
N PRO A 166 -2.11 -3.73 9.90
CA PRO A 166 -2.57 -2.87 10.98
C PRO A 166 -2.17 -3.40 12.35
N TYR A 167 -1.68 -2.54 13.23
CA TYR A 167 -1.52 -2.82 14.66
C TYR A 167 -2.67 -2.20 15.45
N PHE A 168 -2.92 -2.77 16.64
CA PHE A 168 -4.06 -2.45 17.48
C PHE A 168 -3.67 -2.17 18.94
N ASP A 169 -2.38 -2.28 19.28
CA ASP A 169 -1.83 -2.05 20.62
C ASP A 169 -0.63 -1.10 20.52
N LEU A 170 -0.50 -0.18 21.47
CA LEU A 170 0.58 0.82 21.52
C LEU A 170 1.97 0.17 21.57
N THR A 171 2.11 -0.92 22.31
CA THR A 171 3.37 -1.66 22.45
C THR A 171 3.84 -2.19 21.09
N HIS A 172 2.92 -2.70 20.28
CA HIS A 172 3.24 -3.22 18.95
C HIS A 172 3.68 -2.13 17.99
N PHE A 173 3.11 -0.92 18.10
CA PHE A 173 3.57 0.24 17.32
C PHE A 173 5.02 0.59 17.68
N GLU A 174 5.36 0.65 18.96
CA GLU A 174 6.70 0.95 19.44
C GLU A 174 7.72 -0.11 19.00
N GLN A 175 7.39 -1.39 19.17
CA GLN A 175 8.24 -2.51 18.76
C GLN A 175 8.54 -2.46 17.26
N MET A 176 7.52 -2.33 16.42
CA MET A 176 7.70 -2.24 14.97
C MET A 176 8.47 -0.99 14.56
N ALA A 177 8.16 0.17 15.14
CA ALA A 177 8.88 1.41 14.85
C ALA A 177 10.37 1.31 15.24
N ASN A 178 10.68 0.68 16.37
CA ASN A 178 12.05 0.43 16.81
C ASN A 178 12.81 -0.49 15.84
N ILE A 179 12.16 -1.52 15.30
CA ILE A 179 12.74 -2.38 14.25
C ILE A 179 13.00 -1.59 12.98
N ILE A 180 12.00 -0.86 12.46
CA ILE A 180 12.12 -0.08 11.22
C ILE A 180 13.28 0.92 11.29
N LYS A 181 13.46 1.60 12.44
CA LYS A 181 14.53 2.59 12.65
C LYS A 181 15.96 2.02 12.57
N LYS A 182 16.14 0.71 12.71
CA LYS A 182 17.48 0.06 12.59
C LYS A 182 18.01 0.02 11.16
N TYR A 183 17.12 0.12 10.17
CA TYR A 183 17.44 -0.13 8.76
C TYR A 183 17.22 1.11 7.90
N PRO A 184 17.81 1.19 6.69
CA PRO A 184 17.67 2.33 5.78
C PRO A 184 16.29 2.41 5.09
N VAL A 185 15.22 2.03 5.78
CA VAL A 185 13.83 2.18 5.34
C VAL A 185 13.52 3.66 5.17
N LYS A 186 12.97 4.04 4.02
CA LYS A 186 12.66 5.44 3.68
C LYS A 186 11.18 5.79 3.84
N PHE A 187 10.31 4.80 3.76
CA PHE A 187 8.90 4.98 4.01
C PHE A 187 8.24 3.72 4.60
N VAL A 188 7.09 3.89 5.22
CA VAL A 188 6.18 2.80 5.59
C VAL A 188 4.82 3.06 4.98
N THR A 189 4.12 2.01 4.57
CA THR A 189 2.77 2.11 4.05
C THR A 189 1.80 1.47 5.05
N CYS A 190 0.88 2.29 5.57
CA CYS A 190 -0.06 1.94 6.63
C CYS A 190 -1.49 2.09 6.10
N VAL A 191 -2.26 1.01 5.87
CA VAL A 191 -2.04 -0.40 6.22
C VAL A 191 -2.43 -1.38 5.11
N ASN A 192 -1.97 -2.62 5.23
CA ASN A 192 -2.57 -3.76 4.53
C ASN A 192 -4.00 -4.03 5.06
N SER A 193 -4.72 -4.97 4.45
CA SER A 193 -6.07 -5.34 4.94
C SER A 193 -6.04 -5.80 6.40
N ILE A 194 -7.13 -5.56 7.15
CA ILE A 194 -7.33 -6.20 8.45
C ILE A 194 -7.48 -7.70 8.18
N GLY A 195 -6.55 -8.50 8.70
CA GLY A 195 -6.44 -9.92 8.37
C GLY A 195 -7.57 -10.77 8.95
N ASN A 196 -7.96 -11.81 8.21
CA ASN A 196 -8.81 -12.92 8.67
C ASN A 196 -10.20 -12.53 9.19
N GLY A 197 -10.84 -11.50 8.62
CA GLY A 197 -12.26 -11.29 8.83
C GLY A 197 -13.12 -12.33 8.10
N LEU A 198 -14.39 -12.43 8.48
CA LEU A 198 -15.37 -13.35 7.92
C LEU A 198 -16.60 -12.56 7.45
N ALA A 199 -17.08 -12.85 6.25
CA ALA A 199 -18.33 -12.30 5.75
C ALA A 199 -19.28 -13.45 5.41
N ILE A 200 -20.51 -13.34 5.92
CA ILE A 200 -21.54 -14.39 5.86
C ILE A 200 -22.72 -13.86 5.04
N ASN A 201 -23.24 -14.71 4.17
CA ASN A 201 -24.52 -14.51 3.51
C ASN A 201 -25.64 -15.08 4.41
N PRO A 202 -26.54 -14.25 4.97
CA PRO A 202 -27.58 -14.74 5.87
C PRO A 202 -28.68 -15.53 5.14
N GLN A 203 -28.88 -15.34 3.83
CA GLN A 203 -29.87 -16.11 3.06
C GLN A 203 -29.41 -17.53 2.75
N THR A 204 -28.10 -17.74 2.60
CA THR A 204 -27.54 -19.05 2.23
C THR A 204 -26.75 -19.72 3.35
N GLU A 205 -26.58 -19.04 4.49
CA GLU A 205 -25.79 -19.47 5.65
C GLU A 205 -24.34 -19.86 5.28
N LYS A 206 -23.80 -19.23 4.24
CA LYS A 206 -22.48 -19.54 3.67
C LYS A 206 -21.55 -18.35 3.74
N VAL A 207 -20.26 -18.66 3.78
CA VAL A 207 -19.19 -17.68 3.60
C VAL A 207 -19.18 -17.13 2.18
N LEU A 208 -18.71 -15.89 2.02
CA LEU A 208 -18.69 -15.21 0.71
C LEU A 208 -17.47 -15.52 -0.17
N ILE A 209 -16.39 -16.09 0.40
CA ILE A 209 -15.19 -16.47 -0.34
C ILE A 209 -14.81 -17.93 -0.05
N LYS A 210 -14.24 -18.61 -1.05
CA LYS A 210 -13.86 -20.02 -0.97
C LYS A 210 -12.60 -20.31 -0.15
N PRO A 211 -11.49 -19.54 -0.28
CA PRO A 211 -10.25 -19.87 0.42
C PRO A 211 -10.40 -19.76 1.93
N LYS A 212 -9.57 -20.53 2.67
CA LYS A 212 -9.43 -20.42 4.14
C LYS A 212 -10.76 -20.49 4.90
N GLY A 213 -11.71 -21.31 4.43
CA GLY A 213 -13.03 -21.45 5.06
C GLY A 213 -13.82 -20.13 5.15
N GLY A 214 -13.59 -19.18 4.23
CA GLY A 214 -14.25 -17.88 4.24
C GLY A 214 -13.42 -16.73 4.81
N LEU A 215 -12.29 -17.03 5.46
CA LEU A 215 -11.45 -16.01 6.09
C LEU A 215 -10.62 -15.24 5.05
N GLY A 216 -10.65 -13.91 5.14
CA GLY A 216 -9.95 -13.03 4.22
C GLY A 216 -9.60 -11.67 4.82
N GLY A 217 -8.79 -10.90 4.10
CA GLY A 217 -8.52 -9.51 4.42
C GLY A 217 -9.75 -8.63 4.22
N ILE A 218 -10.14 -7.89 5.25
CA ILE A 218 -11.16 -6.84 5.21
C ILE A 218 -10.50 -5.52 4.81
N ALA A 219 -11.12 -4.81 3.87
CA ALA A 219 -10.66 -3.53 3.36
C ALA A 219 -11.84 -2.60 3.03
N GLY A 220 -11.52 -1.40 2.54
CA GLY A 220 -12.50 -0.36 2.25
C GLY A 220 -12.85 0.48 3.48
N GLY A 221 -14.06 1.03 3.51
CA GLY A 221 -14.52 1.91 4.59
C GLY A 221 -14.47 1.28 5.97
N TYR A 222 -14.60 -0.05 6.07
CA TYR A 222 -14.46 -0.79 7.33
C TYR A 222 -13.15 -0.54 8.07
N ILE A 223 -12.06 -0.25 7.36
CA ILE A 223 -10.72 -0.15 7.96
C ILE A 223 -10.22 1.29 8.09
N LYS A 224 -11.05 2.29 7.74
CA LYS A 224 -10.66 3.70 7.68
C LYS A 224 -10.02 4.17 8.99
N TYR A 225 -10.70 3.95 10.12
CA TYR A 225 -10.25 4.47 11.41
C TYR A 225 -9.00 3.74 11.94
N THR A 226 -8.90 2.43 11.72
CA THR A 226 -7.68 1.67 12.01
C THR A 226 -6.50 2.16 11.19
N ALA A 227 -6.72 2.46 9.90
CA ALA A 227 -5.68 3.00 9.03
C ALA A 227 -5.22 4.39 9.49
N LEU A 228 -6.14 5.29 9.87
CA LEU A 228 -5.81 6.60 10.44
C LEU A 228 -4.96 6.49 11.72
N ALA A 229 -5.35 5.58 12.63
CA ALA A 229 -4.60 5.34 13.86
C ALA A 229 -3.17 4.86 13.55
N ASN A 230 -3.02 3.91 12.63
CA ASN A 230 -1.71 3.40 12.23
C ASN A 230 -0.85 4.46 11.54
N VAL A 231 -1.44 5.28 10.66
CA VAL A 231 -0.74 6.40 10.03
C VAL A 231 -0.23 7.37 11.08
N ARG A 232 -1.08 7.77 12.04
CA ARG A 232 -0.71 8.70 13.12
C ARG A 232 0.39 8.14 14.01
N MET A 233 0.24 6.89 14.48
CA MET A 233 1.21 6.28 15.38
C MET A 233 2.59 6.15 14.73
N PHE A 234 2.67 5.65 13.49
CA PHE A 234 3.96 5.56 12.80
C PHE A 234 4.51 6.93 12.41
N TYR A 235 3.66 7.91 12.09
CA TYR A 235 4.13 9.28 11.85
C TYR A 235 4.84 9.85 13.09
N GLN A 236 4.22 9.72 14.27
CA GLN A 236 4.79 10.19 15.54
C GLN A 236 6.06 9.43 15.93
N LEU A 237 6.06 8.09 15.84
CA LEU A 237 7.18 7.25 16.29
C LEU A 237 8.40 7.28 15.36
N LEU A 238 8.22 7.64 14.09
CA LEU A 238 9.29 7.70 13.09
C LEU A 238 9.87 9.12 12.88
N ALA A 239 9.31 10.13 13.55
CA ALA A 239 9.85 11.48 13.72
C ALA A 239 10.44 12.10 12.44
N ASP A 240 9.63 12.15 11.36
CA ASP A 240 9.92 12.74 10.05
C ASP A 240 11.08 12.13 9.22
N LYS A 241 11.88 11.22 9.78
CA LYS A 241 12.99 10.56 9.06
C LYS A 241 12.50 9.53 8.05
N ILE A 242 11.38 8.89 8.35
CA ILE A 242 10.78 7.83 7.54
C ILE A 242 9.34 8.24 7.24
N GLN A 243 9.04 8.40 5.96
CA GLN A 243 7.75 8.93 5.52
C GLN A 243 6.65 7.90 5.67
N VAL A 244 5.43 8.32 6.00
CA VAL A 244 4.27 7.44 6.05
C VAL A 244 3.44 7.58 4.78
N ILE A 245 3.02 6.48 4.18
CA ILE A 245 2.03 6.43 3.11
C ILE A 245 0.75 5.86 3.71
N GLY A 246 -0.35 6.62 3.63
CA GLY A 246 -1.65 6.20 4.18
C GLY A 246 -2.45 5.37 3.18
N VAL A 247 -3.12 4.31 3.65
CA VAL A 247 -4.00 3.48 2.82
C VAL A 247 -5.01 2.75 3.68
N GLY A 248 -6.27 2.76 3.22
CA GLY A 248 -7.39 2.10 3.89
C GLY A 248 -8.59 3.03 4.02
N GLY A 249 -9.73 2.67 3.43
CA GLY A 249 -10.96 3.47 3.55
C GLY A 249 -10.98 4.80 2.79
N VAL A 250 -10.09 5.02 1.83
CA VAL A 250 -10.03 6.27 1.04
C VAL A 250 -10.99 6.19 -0.15
N TYR A 251 -12.08 6.95 -0.10
CA TYR A 251 -13.10 7.05 -1.16
C TYR A 251 -13.29 8.47 -1.69
N SER A 252 -12.84 9.48 -0.94
CA SER A 252 -13.06 10.90 -1.19
C SER A 252 -11.82 11.74 -0.89
N GLY A 253 -11.84 13.01 -1.33
CA GLY A 253 -10.82 13.99 -0.97
C GLY A 253 -10.74 14.27 0.54
N ILE A 254 -11.83 14.10 1.28
CA ILE A 254 -11.84 14.23 2.75
C ILE A 254 -11.07 13.09 3.40
N ASP A 255 -11.25 11.85 2.92
CA ASP A 255 -10.50 10.72 3.44
C ASP A 255 -8.99 10.88 3.17
N ALA A 256 -8.62 11.41 2.00
CA ALA A 256 -7.22 11.74 1.70
C ALA A 256 -6.70 12.88 2.58
N PHE A 257 -7.50 13.92 2.84
CA PHE A 257 -7.17 14.99 3.77
C PHE A 257 -6.91 14.44 5.17
N GLU A 258 -7.77 13.58 5.70
CA GLU A 258 -7.61 12.98 7.02
C GLU A 258 -6.34 12.12 7.12
N MET A 259 -6.03 11.33 6.09
CA MET A 259 -4.77 10.55 6.04
C MET A 259 -3.54 11.47 6.12
N ILE A 260 -3.54 12.57 5.37
CA ILE A 260 -2.43 13.52 5.35
C ILE A 260 -2.36 14.28 6.68
N LEU A 261 -3.50 14.73 7.21
CA LEU A 261 -3.59 15.38 8.52
C LEU A 261 -3.07 14.47 9.65
N ALA A 262 -3.32 13.15 9.56
CA ALA A 262 -2.77 12.16 10.47
C ALA A 262 -1.24 11.94 10.31
N GLY A 263 -0.64 12.35 9.18
CA GLY A 263 0.81 12.28 8.97
C GLY A 263 1.25 11.72 7.61
N ALA A 264 0.33 11.30 6.74
CA ALA A 264 0.69 10.71 5.46
C ALA A 264 1.36 11.71 4.50
N SER A 265 2.48 11.30 3.90
CA SER A 265 3.17 11.98 2.81
C SER A 265 2.49 11.77 1.45
N ALA A 266 1.90 10.60 1.23
CA ALA A 266 1.09 10.23 0.08
C ALA A 266 0.01 9.22 0.50
N VAL A 267 -0.97 8.97 -0.37
CA VAL A 267 -2.15 8.16 -0.06
C VAL A 267 -2.37 7.10 -1.14
N GLN A 268 -2.57 5.84 -0.77
CA GLN A 268 -2.97 4.80 -1.72
C GLN A 268 -4.48 4.53 -1.68
N ILE A 269 -5.05 4.14 -2.82
CA ILE A 269 -6.44 3.75 -2.97
C ILE A 269 -6.54 2.30 -3.44
N GLY A 270 -7.17 1.44 -2.63
CA GLY A 270 -7.45 0.04 -2.94
C GLY A 270 -8.90 -0.21 -3.34
N THR A 271 -9.77 -0.52 -2.38
CA THR A 271 -11.16 -0.94 -2.65
C THR A 271 -11.98 0.07 -3.48
N ALA A 272 -11.81 1.38 -3.27
CA ALA A 272 -12.50 2.36 -4.09
C ALA A 272 -12.03 2.32 -5.55
N PHE A 273 -10.75 2.05 -5.81
CA PHE A 273 -10.22 1.86 -7.16
C PHE A 273 -10.73 0.56 -7.79
N LEU A 274 -10.82 -0.53 -7.02
CA LEU A 274 -11.45 -1.77 -7.47
C LEU A 274 -12.89 -1.53 -7.95
N GLN A 275 -13.65 -0.74 -7.19
CA GLN A 275 -15.09 -0.52 -7.41
C GLN A 275 -15.41 0.58 -8.44
N LYS A 276 -14.56 1.61 -8.56
CA LYS A 276 -14.85 2.82 -9.36
C LYS A 276 -13.89 3.03 -10.54
N GLY A 277 -12.81 2.26 -10.60
CA GLY A 277 -11.80 2.38 -11.66
C GLY A 277 -10.99 3.68 -11.62
N PRO A 278 -10.16 3.93 -12.65
CA PRO A 278 -9.06 4.92 -12.59
C PRO A 278 -9.52 6.37 -12.43
N GLY A 279 -10.79 6.68 -12.73
CA GLY A 279 -11.37 8.01 -12.47
C GLY A 279 -11.37 8.41 -10.98
N ILE A 280 -11.22 7.45 -10.06
CA ILE A 280 -11.17 7.70 -8.62
C ILE A 280 -10.02 8.64 -8.24
N PHE A 281 -8.85 8.51 -8.88
CA PHE A 281 -7.66 9.31 -8.56
C PHE A 281 -7.90 10.79 -8.84
N ALA A 282 -8.44 11.11 -10.03
CA ALA A 282 -8.80 12.47 -10.41
C ALA A 282 -9.85 13.05 -9.46
N ARG A 283 -10.88 12.26 -9.13
CA ARG A 283 -11.95 12.69 -8.23
C ARG A 283 -11.44 13.05 -6.83
N VAL A 284 -10.64 12.16 -6.22
CA VAL A 284 -10.11 12.38 -4.87
C VAL A 284 -9.18 13.58 -4.84
N GLN A 285 -8.28 13.71 -5.81
CA GLN A 285 -7.35 14.85 -5.89
C GLN A 285 -8.08 16.19 -6.10
N ASN A 286 -9.10 16.24 -6.95
CA ASN A 286 -9.91 17.45 -7.16
C ASN A 286 -10.71 17.82 -5.90
N GLN A 287 -11.31 16.83 -5.22
CA GLN A 287 -12.02 17.06 -3.96
C GLN A 287 -11.09 17.57 -2.86
N LEU A 288 -9.88 17.00 -2.75
CA LEU A 288 -8.86 17.43 -1.79
C LEU A 288 -8.43 18.88 -2.07
N SER A 289 -8.09 19.20 -3.33
CA SER A 289 -7.70 20.55 -3.73
C SER A 289 -8.78 21.59 -3.43
N ASN A 290 -10.05 21.27 -3.72
CA ASN A 290 -11.18 22.13 -3.38
C ASN A 290 -11.36 22.30 -1.86
N PHE A 291 -11.14 21.25 -1.07
CA PHE A 291 -11.23 21.33 0.38
C PHE A 291 -10.09 22.16 0.98
N MET A 292 -8.86 21.98 0.50
CA MET A 292 -7.70 22.79 0.87
C MET A 292 -7.94 24.27 0.59
N LYS A 293 -8.47 24.61 -0.61
CA LYS A 293 -8.83 25.98 -0.96
C LYS A 293 -9.81 26.60 0.03
N LYS A 294 -10.84 25.86 0.45
CA LYS A 294 -11.83 26.31 1.44
C LYS A 294 -11.21 26.52 2.84
N LYS A 295 -10.21 25.72 3.20
CA LYS A 295 -9.47 25.81 4.47
C LYS A 295 -8.33 26.85 4.45
N GLY A 296 -8.02 27.44 3.30
CA GLY A 296 -6.91 28.38 3.14
C GLY A 296 -5.53 27.72 3.03
N TYR A 297 -5.44 26.41 2.85
CA TYR A 297 -4.17 25.71 2.63
C TYR A 297 -3.73 25.82 1.17
N GLN A 298 -2.43 26.04 0.94
CA GLN A 298 -1.80 26.14 -0.38
C GLN A 298 -1.08 24.85 -0.79
N ASN A 299 -0.49 24.13 0.17
CA ASN A 299 0.26 22.91 -0.06
C ASN A 299 0.01 21.87 1.05
N LEU A 300 0.42 20.62 0.82
CA LEU A 300 0.17 19.53 1.78
C LEU A 300 0.92 19.70 3.11
N ALA A 301 2.08 20.37 3.13
CA ALA A 301 2.85 20.61 4.35
C ALA A 301 2.16 21.62 5.30
N ASP A 302 1.21 22.39 4.79
CA ASP A 302 0.44 23.32 5.61
C ASP A 302 -0.38 22.59 6.70
N PHE A 303 -0.73 21.32 6.49
CA PHE A 303 -1.57 20.56 7.42
C PHE A 303 -1.10 19.12 7.70
N ARG A 304 -0.13 18.58 6.95
CA ARG A 304 0.37 17.22 7.19
C ARG A 304 0.86 17.04 8.63
N GLY A 305 0.35 16.03 9.32
CA GLY A 305 0.73 15.72 10.70
C GLY A 305 0.24 16.71 11.76
N LYS A 306 -0.53 17.74 11.39
CA LYS A 306 -1.01 18.81 12.29
C LYS A 306 -2.39 18.51 12.88
N LEU A 307 -2.68 17.25 13.15
CA LEU A 307 -3.93 16.84 13.79
C LEU A 307 -3.92 17.26 15.27
N ASN A 308 -4.75 18.25 15.60
CA ASN A 308 -4.97 18.70 16.98
C ASN A 308 -5.55 17.57 17.85
N THR A 309 -5.06 17.46 19.08
CA THR A 309 -5.70 16.70 20.15
C THR A 309 -6.71 17.59 20.87
N LEU A 310 -7.69 16.97 21.50
CA LEU A 310 -8.53 17.67 22.46
C LEU A 310 -7.73 17.83 23.75
N ASP A 311 -7.90 18.97 24.41
CA ASP A 311 -7.35 19.25 25.74
C ASP A 311 -8.05 18.42 26.82
#